data_AF-A0A547PM89-F1
#
_entry.id   AF-A0A547PM89-F1
#
_cell.length_a   1.000
_cell.length_b   1.000
_cell.length_c   1.000
_cell.angle_alpha   90.00
_cell.angle_beta   90.00
_cell.angle_gamma   90.00
#
_symmetry.space_group_name_H-M   'P 1'
#
loop_
_entity.id
_entity.type
_entity.pdbx_description
1 polymer ?
#
loop_
_entity_poly.entity_id
_entity_poly.type
_entity_poly.pdbx_seq_one_letter_code
_entity_poly.pdbx_strand_id
1 'polypeptide(L)'
;MTHLDEVELYGPDDPLFPSTALSAKPGTGFCAEGFTRRPWRSSEPVRKIVNGAFKTAGLQAFGPHAFRHMHARHTAKTCTTPAELVAVSQNLGHTDVLTTLRSYGQITRERQHAIVTGEPEAGRLDE
;
A
#
# COMPACT_ATOMS: atom_id res chain seq x y z
N MET A 1 11.27 -13.66 -13.10
CA MET A 1 10.90 -14.65 -12.08
C MET A 1 11.54 -15.96 -12.50
N THR A 2 12.83 -16.15 -12.22
CA THR A 2 13.59 -17.30 -12.74
C THR A 2 13.88 -18.28 -11.62
N HIS A 3 14.22 -17.75 -10.44
CA HIS A 3 14.55 -18.56 -9.27
C HIS A 3 13.35 -19.33 -8.70
N LEU A 4 12.19 -18.69 -8.51
CA LEU A 4 11.02 -19.38 -7.96
C LEU A 4 10.55 -20.52 -8.87
N ASP A 5 10.60 -20.31 -10.18
CA ASP A 5 10.04 -21.25 -11.16
C ASP A 5 11.04 -22.39 -11.46
N GLU A 6 12.33 -22.08 -11.64
CA GLU A 6 13.32 -23.07 -12.10
C GLU A 6 14.09 -23.75 -10.96
N VAL A 7 14.27 -23.07 -9.82
CA VAL A 7 15.06 -23.60 -8.69
C VAL A 7 14.13 -24.11 -7.60
N GLU A 8 13.20 -23.26 -7.13
CA GLU A 8 12.27 -23.61 -6.06
C GLU A 8 11.02 -24.37 -6.57
N LEU A 9 10.85 -24.46 -7.90
CA LEU A 9 9.78 -25.18 -8.61
C LEU A 9 8.37 -24.75 -8.19
N TYR A 10 8.16 -23.45 -7.97
CA TYR A 10 6.83 -22.88 -7.66
C TYR A 10 5.94 -22.93 -8.90
N GLY A 11 4.71 -23.40 -8.70
CA GLY A 11 3.68 -23.44 -9.74
C GLY A 11 2.80 -22.18 -9.74
N PRO A 12 1.94 -22.02 -10.75
CA PRO A 12 1.02 -20.88 -10.85
C PRO A 12 0.03 -20.77 -9.69
N ASP A 13 -0.26 -21.89 -9.02
CA ASP A 13 -1.15 -21.94 -7.85
C ASP A 13 -0.43 -21.71 -6.52
N ASP A 14 0.91 -21.68 -6.52
CA ASP A 14 1.68 -21.46 -5.31
C ASP A 14 1.64 -19.97 -4.90
N PRO A 15 1.60 -19.69 -3.58
CA PRO A 15 1.53 -18.32 -3.10
C PRO A 15 2.83 -17.56 -3.38
N LEU A 16 2.72 -16.35 -3.93
CA LEU A 16 3.86 -15.43 -4.11
C LEU A 16 4.55 -15.09 -2.77
N PHE A 17 3.78 -15.04 -1.69
CA PHE A 17 4.28 -14.86 -0.32
C PHE A 17 3.95 -16.11 0.51
N PRO A 18 4.80 -17.15 0.45
CA PRO A 18 4.56 -18.40 1.17
C PRO A 18 4.74 -18.20 2.68
N SER A 19 3.95 -18.94 3.46
CA SER A 19 4.05 -18.86 4.92
C SER A 19 5.28 -19.57 5.45
N THR A 20 5.89 -19.02 6.49
CA THR A 20 7.08 -19.59 7.14
C THR A 20 6.80 -20.99 7.68
N ALA A 21 7.62 -21.96 7.28
CA ALA A 21 7.58 -23.29 7.87
C ALA A 21 8.25 -23.26 9.23
N LEU A 22 7.64 -23.93 10.22
CA LEU A 22 8.16 -24.04 11.57
C LEU A 22 8.53 -25.49 11.84
N SER A 23 9.74 -25.71 12.35
CA SER A 23 10.20 -27.00 12.85
C SER A 23 10.45 -26.93 14.35
N ALA A 24 10.22 -28.03 15.05
CA ALA A 24 10.55 -28.15 16.46
C ALA A 24 12.04 -28.52 16.59
N LYS A 25 12.81 -27.71 17.31
CA LYS A 25 14.19 -28.02 17.69
C LYS A 25 14.26 -28.43 19.15
N PRO A 26 14.90 -29.58 19.47
CA PRO A 26 15.09 -30.01 20.85
C PRO A 26 15.77 -28.91 21.68
N GLY A 27 15.19 -28.58 22.84
CA GLY A 27 15.76 -27.62 23.79
C GLY A 27 15.53 -26.14 23.48
N THR A 28 15.11 -25.76 22.26
CA THR A 28 14.92 -24.33 21.89
C THR A 28 13.51 -23.98 21.42
N GLY A 29 12.61 -24.97 21.30
CA GLY A 29 11.24 -24.76 20.83
C GLY A 29 11.13 -24.70 19.31
N PHE A 30 10.15 -23.95 18.79
CA PHE A 30 9.92 -23.83 17.35
C PHE A 30 10.88 -22.82 16.72
N CYS A 31 11.42 -23.17 15.55
CA CYS A 31 12.24 -22.29 14.74
C CYS A 31 11.73 -22.23 13.31
N ALA A 32 11.98 -21.10 12.63
CA ALA A 32 11.70 -20.98 11.21
C ALA A 32 12.68 -21.85 10.42
N GLU A 33 12.15 -22.71 9.56
CA GLU A 33 12.92 -23.60 8.69
C GLU A 33 12.27 -23.67 7.31
N GLY A 34 12.58 -22.67 6.49
CA GLY A 34 12.06 -22.54 5.12
C GLY A 34 10.61 -22.03 5.06
N PHE A 35 9.92 -22.42 4.00
CA PHE A 35 8.57 -21.97 3.67
C PHE A 35 7.65 -23.15 3.35
N THR A 36 6.37 -23.01 3.68
CA THR A 36 5.34 -23.93 3.19
C THR A 36 4.71 -23.36 1.92
N ARG A 37 4.32 -24.23 0.99
CA ARG A 37 3.58 -23.87 -0.23
C ARG A 37 2.11 -23.52 0.04
N ARG A 38 1.89 -22.68 1.05
CA ARG A 38 0.56 -22.20 1.46
C ARG A 38 0.65 -20.75 1.90
N PRO A 39 -0.35 -19.92 1.58
CA PRO A 39 -0.37 -18.53 2.00
C PRO A 39 -0.48 -18.44 3.53
N TRP A 40 -0.17 -17.27 4.09
CA TRP A 40 -0.47 -17.01 5.49
C TRP A 40 -1.98 -17.13 5.75
N ARG A 41 -2.33 -17.73 6.90
CA ARG A 41 -3.73 -17.90 7.32
C ARG A 41 -4.42 -16.58 7.69
N SER A 42 -3.65 -15.57 8.04
CA SER A 42 -4.15 -14.24 8.43
C SER A 42 -3.26 -13.13 7.88
N SER A 43 -3.75 -11.89 7.95
CA SER A 43 -2.98 -10.69 7.58
C SER A 43 -2.01 -10.22 8.68
N GLU A 44 -2.00 -10.87 9.84
CA GLU A 44 -1.16 -10.49 10.98
C GLU A 44 0.35 -10.50 10.66
N PRO A 45 0.90 -11.50 9.94
CA PRO A 45 2.32 -11.50 9.60
C PRO A 45 2.74 -10.27 8.77
N VAL A 46 1.93 -9.91 7.76
CA VAL A 46 2.15 -8.71 6.94
C VAL A 46 2.11 -7.45 7.80
N ARG A 47 1.13 -7.33 8.70
CA ARG A 47 1.01 -6.18 9.61
C ARG A 47 2.24 -6.07 10.51
N LYS A 48 2.75 -7.18 11.04
CA LYS A 48 3.97 -7.21 11.85
C LYS A 48 5.20 -6.74 11.08
N ILE A 49 5.40 -7.25 9.86
CA ILE A 49 6.52 -6.86 8.99
C ILE A 49 6.48 -5.37 8.70
N VAL A 50 5.35 -4.85 8.23
CA VAL A 50 5.18 -3.44 7.86
C VAL A 50 5.39 -2.52 9.07
N ASN A 51 4.75 -2.84 10.21
CA ASN A 51 4.91 -2.04 11.43
C ASN A 51 6.35 -2.07 11.96
N GLY A 52 7.02 -3.22 11.86
CA GLY A 52 8.43 -3.37 12.22
C GLY A 52 9.35 -2.51 11.35
N ALA A 53 9.06 -2.42 10.05
CA ALA A 53 9.80 -1.57 9.12
C ALA A 53 9.65 -0.08 9.47
N PHE A 54 8.43 0.40 9.74
CA PHE A 54 8.20 1.77 10.19
C PHE A 54 8.94 2.08 11.49
N LYS A 55 8.88 1.18 12.48
CA LYS A 55 9.59 1.34 13.75
C LYS A 55 11.11 1.45 13.54
N THR A 56 11.67 0.61 12.67
CA THR A 56 13.10 0.62 12.34
C THR A 56 13.50 1.93 11.65
N ALA A 57 12.61 2.50 10.85
CA ALA A 57 12.78 3.81 10.22
C ALA A 57 12.52 5.01 11.16
N GLY A 58 12.19 4.78 12.44
CA GLY A 58 11.86 5.86 13.39
C GLY A 58 10.52 6.55 13.11
N LEU A 59 9.64 5.92 12.34
CA LEU A 59 8.34 6.46 11.96
C LEU A 59 7.22 5.84 12.79
N GLN A 60 6.10 6.56 12.93
CA GLN A 60 4.89 5.98 13.50
C GLN A 60 4.41 4.80 12.63
N ALA A 61 3.82 3.79 13.27
CA ALA A 61 3.28 2.64 12.55
C ALA A 61 2.02 3.03 11.77
N PHE A 62 2.00 2.70 10.49
CA PHE A 62 0.83 2.86 9.63
C PHE A 62 0.34 1.49 9.16
N GLY A 63 -0.97 1.25 9.28
CA GLY A 63 -1.58 0.01 8.82
C GLY A 63 -1.62 -0.11 7.28
N PRO A 64 -1.88 -1.31 6.73
CA PRO A 64 -1.90 -1.55 5.28
C PRO A 64 -2.79 -0.58 4.48
N HIS A 65 -3.94 -0.16 5.03
CA HIS A 65 -4.83 0.81 4.35
C HIS A 65 -4.24 2.21 4.22
N ALA A 66 -3.26 2.59 5.06
CA ALA A 66 -2.60 3.89 4.95
C ALA A 66 -1.84 4.02 3.61
N PHE A 67 -1.22 2.95 3.12
CA PHE A 67 -0.58 2.93 1.80
C PHE A 67 -1.60 3.16 0.69
N ARG A 68 -2.76 2.52 0.79
CA ARG A 68 -3.85 2.69 -0.17
C ARG A 68 -4.39 4.13 -0.17
N HIS A 69 -4.58 4.73 1.00
CA HIS A 69 -4.99 6.13 1.13
C HIS A 69 -3.93 7.09 0.59
N MET A 70 -2.66 6.84 0.90
CA MET A 70 -1.53 7.61 0.39
C MET A 70 -1.52 7.57 -1.14
N HIS A 71 -1.63 6.37 -1.74
CA HIS A 71 -1.66 6.18 -3.18
C HIS A 71 -2.84 6.95 -3.82
N ALA A 72 -4.05 6.80 -3.28
CA ALA A 72 -5.23 7.48 -3.81
C ALA A 72 -5.16 9.01 -3.69
N ARG A 73 -4.58 9.54 -2.59
CA ARG A 73 -4.35 10.99 -2.42
C ARG A 73 -3.27 11.51 -3.36
N HIS A 74 -2.20 10.74 -3.56
CA HIS A 74 -1.13 11.09 -4.47
C HIS A 74 -1.68 11.19 -5.90
N THR A 75 -2.40 10.18 -6.35
CA THR A 75 -2.97 10.14 -7.71
C THR A 75 -4.03 11.22 -7.93
N ALA A 76 -4.85 11.53 -6.92
CA ALA A 76 -5.81 12.64 -7.01
C ALA A 76 -5.11 14.00 -7.21
N LYS A 77 -3.85 14.15 -6.78
CA LYS A 77 -3.04 15.37 -6.96
C LYS A 77 -2.22 15.37 -8.24
N THR A 78 -1.77 14.20 -8.71
CA THR A 78 -0.80 14.08 -9.81
C THR A 78 -1.42 13.68 -11.14
N CYS A 79 -2.59 13.04 -11.16
CA CYS A 79 -3.28 12.73 -12.40
C CYS A 79 -3.65 14.03 -13.12
N THR A 80 -3.28 14.11 -14.38
CA THR A 80 -3.49 15.26 -15.25
C THR A 80 -4.70 15.10 -16.14
N THR A 81 -5.17 13.86 -16.34
CA THR A 81 -6.33 13.55 -17.18
C THR A 81 -7.40 12.75 -16.43
N PRO A 82 -8.69 12.86 -16.83
CA PRO A 82 -9.75 12.01 -16.30
C PRO A 82 -9.48 10.52 -16.54
N ALA A 83 -8.86 10.15 -17.66
CA ALA A 83 -8.54 8.77 -17.99
C ALA A 83 -7.53 8.15 -16.99
N GLU A 84 -6.49 8.90 -16.61
CA GLU A 84 -5.54 8.47 -15.56
C GLU A 84 -6.25 8.25 -14.22
N LEU A 85 -7.14 9.16 -13.84
CA LEU A 85 -7.90 9.04 -12.61
C LEU A 85 -8.83 7.82 -12.62
N VAL A 86 -9.49 7.54 -13.75
CA VAL A 86 -10.31 6.34 -13.94
C VAL A 86 -9.45 5.07 -13.84
N ALA A 87 -8.30 5.04 -14.52
CA ALA A 87 -7.40 3.90 -14.48
C ALA A 87 -6.92 3.59 -13.04
N VAL A 88 -6.54 4.62 -12.29
CA VAL A 88 -6.16 4.45 -10.88
C VAL A 88 -7.33 3.97 -10.03
N SER A 89 -8.53 4.54 -10.23
CA SER A 89 -9.72 4.13 -9.49
C SER A 89 -10.07 2.66 -9.72
N GLN A 90 -9.95 2.19 -10.97
CA GLN A 90 -10.13 0.79 -11.33
C GLN A 90 -9.03 -0.11 -10.75
N ASN A 91 -7.77 0.33 -10.78
CA ASN A 91 -6.65 -0.40 -10.16
C ASN A 91 -6.82 -0.53 -8.63
N LEU A 92 -7.39 0.48 -7.98
CA LEU A 92 -7.78 0.39 -6.58
C LEU A 92 -8.98 -0.56 -6.40
N GLY A 93 -9.77 -0.86 -7.43
CA GLY A 93 -10.97 -1.68 -7.33
C GLY A 93 -12.19 -0.91 -6.81
N HIS A 94 -12.24 0.40 -7.04
CA HIS A 94 -13.45 1.19 -6.81
C HIS A 94 -14.36 1.11 -8.04
N THR A 95 -15.63 0.78 -7.83
CA THR A 95 -16.65 0.69 -8.89
C THR A 95 -16.99 2.05 -9.49
N ASP A 96 -16.77 3.14 -8.74
CA ASP A 96 -17.04 4.52 -9.17
C ASP A 96 -15.83 5.42 -8.87
N VAL A 97 -15.42 6.19 -9.87
CA VAL A 97 -14.34 7.19 -9.76
C VAL A 97 -14.65 8.26 -8.71
N LEU A 98 -15.95 8.55 -8.50
CA LEU A 98 -16.41 9.50 -7.50
C LEU A 98 -16.09 9.06 -6.08
N THR A 99 -15.95 7.76 -5.81
CA THR A 99 -15.48 7.28 -4.49
C THR A 99 -14.05 7.77 -4.22
N THR A 100 -13.19 7.75 -5.24
CA THR A 100 -11.82 8.25 -5.12
C THR A 100 -11.79 9.76 -4.91
N LEU A 101 -12.58 10.52 -5.69
CA LEU A 101 -12.64 11.98 -5.58
C LEU A 101 -13.27 12.45 -4.26
N ARG A 102 -14.35 11.81 -3.80
CA ARG A 102 -15.02 12.19 -2.54
C ARG A 102 -14.19 11.87 -1.31
N SER A 103 -13.48 10.74 -1.31
CA SER A 103 -12.69 10.32 -0.16
C SER A 103 -11.28 10.92 -0.11
N TYR A 104 -10.71 11.32 -1.25
CA TYR A 104 -9.30 11.74 -1.33
C TYR A 104 -9.06 13.07 -2.07
N GLY A 105 -10.04 13.58 -2.81
CA GLY A 105 -9.97 14.80 -3.60
C GLY A 105 -10.54 16.04 -2.91
N GLN A 106 -10.82 15.98 -1.61
CA GLN A 106 -11.24 17.17 -0.86
C GLN A 106 -10.10 18.20 -0.85
N ILE A 107 -10.41 19.39 -1.35
CA ILE A 107 -9.51 20.56 -1.32
C ILE A 107 -9.90 21.47 -0.16
N THR A 108 -8.93 22.22 0.36
CA THR A 108 -9.16 23.25 1.37
C THR A 108 -9.99 24.40 0.77
N ARG A 109 -10.65 25.19 1.61
CA ARG A 109 -11.42 26.36 1.15
C ARG A 109 -10.50 27.38 0.49
N GLU A 110 -9.30 27.53 1.04
CA GLU A 110 -8.24 28.41 0.56
C GLU A 110 -7.79 27.99 -0.84
N ARG A 111 -7.57 26.69 -1.07
CA ARG A 111 -7.22 26.15 -2.38
C ARG A 111 -8.38 26.29 -3.37
N GLN A 112 -9.61 26.07 -2.94
CA GLN A 112 -10.79 26.25 -3.77
C GLN A 112 -10.92 27.71 -4.22
N HIS A 113 -10.75 28.66 -3.30
CA HIS A 113 -10.77 30.09 -3.58
C HIS A 113 -9.72 30.44 -4.64
N ALA A 114 -8.46 30.07 -4.42
CA ALA A 114 -7.36 30.32 -5.34
C ALA A 114 -7.64 29.79 -6.76
N ILE A 115 -8.21 28.58 -6.89
CA ILE A 115 -8.55 28.00 -8.21
C ILE A 115 -9.69 28.78 -8.89
N VAL A 116 -10.71 29.21 -8.14
CA VAL A 116 -11.88 29.90 -8.69
C VAL A 116 -11.56 31.35 -9.06
N THR A 117 -10.77 32.05 -8.24
CA THR A 117 -10.45 33.47 -8.44
C THR A 117 -9.19 33.68 -9.27
N GLY A 118 -8.31 32.68 -9.36
CA GLY A 118 -6.98 32.81 -9.96
C GLY A 118 -5.95 33.49 -9.05
N GLU A 119 -6.33 33.82 -7.81
CA GLU A 119 -5.43 34.43 -6.82
C GLU A 119 -4.51 33.39 -6.15
N PRO A 120 -3.31 33.77 -5.69
CA PRO A 120 -2.44 32.87 -4.96
C PRO A 120 -3.08 32.41 -3.64
N GLU A 121 -2.77 31.17 -3.23
CA GLU A 121 -3.26 30.61 -1.97
C GLU A 121 -2.66 31.39 -0.79
N ALA A 122 -3.51 32.00 0.04
CA ALA A 122 -3.10 32.82 1.17
C ALA A 122 -2.33 31.97 2.19
N GLY A 123 -1.01 32.01 2.15
CA GLY A 123 -0.13 31.20 2.99
C GLY A 123 1.24 30.88 2.40
N ARG A 124 1.47 31.08 1.09
CA ARG A 124 2.83 31.18 0.55
C ARG A 124 3.34 32.61 0.76
N LEU A 125 3.94 32.85 1.92
CA LEU A 125 5.02 33.81 2.00
C LEU A 125 6.19 33.16 1.25
N ASP A 126 6.50 33.68 0.07
CA ASP A 126 7.68 33.26 -0.67
C ASP A 126 8.93 33.57 0.18
N GLU A 127 9.73 32.54 0.48
CA GLU A 127 11.16 32.67 0.87
C GLU A 127 12.03 32.47 -0.39
#